data_AF-A0A5E7Y386-F1
#
_entry.id   AF-A0A5E7Y386-F1
#
_cell.length_a   1.000
_cell.length_b   1.000
_cell.length_c   1.000
_cell.angle_alpha   90.00
_cell.angle_beta   90.00
_cell.angle_gamma   90.00
#
_symmetry.space_group_name_H-M   'P 1'
#
loop_
_entity.id
_entity.type
_entity.pdbx_description
1 polymer ?
#
loop_
_entity_poly.entity_id
_entity_poly.type
_entity_poly.pdbx_seq_one_letter_code
_entity_poly.pdbx_strand_id
1 'polypeptide(L)'
;MSDDLDSALRKAAWRFSDSRIQALARKVITAMQRMPASGIFGDDYRFKSVWDEYCREVQEGPHPMLEAAFDQTVDPMIAWQVDRLEQSERQLLEMALAEGAKEWGDIAMAVRKSLQGIAIDRDLSKFATY
;
A
#
# COMPACT_ATOMS: atom_id res chain seq x y z
N MET A 1 9.51 -35.83 -0.97
CA MET A 1 10.84 -35.30 -0.60
C MET A 1 11.25 -34.10 -1.44
N SER A 2 11.30 -34.16 -2.78
CA SER A 2 11.52 -32.96 -3.62
C SER A 2 10.36 -31.96 -3.50
N ASP A 3 9.13 -32.45 -3.63
CA ASP A 3 7.92 -31.60 -3.57
C ASP A 3 7.71 -30.89 -2.21
N ASP A 4 8.16 -31.51 -1.11
CA ASP A 4 8.02 -30.94 0.24
C ASP A 4 8.99 -29.78 0.45
N LEU A 5 10.21 -29.89 -0.08
CA LEU A 5 11.21 -28.82 -0.03
C LEU A 5 10.80 -27.65 -0.91
N ASP A 6 10.32 -27.93 -2.12
CA ASP A 6 9.84 -26.90 -3.05
C ASP A 6 8.62 -26.15 -2.48
N SER A 7 7.69 -26.89 -1.85
CA SER A 7 6.55 -26.30 -1.15
C SER A 7 6.96 -25.41 0.02
N ALA A 8 7.91 -25.87 0.85
CA ALA A 8 8.44 -25.09 1.97
C ALA A 8 9.16 -23.82 1.50
N LEU A 9 9.96 -23.92 0.44
CA LEU A 9 10.69 -22.80 -0.14
C LEU A 9 9.73 -21.73 -0.69
N ARG A 10 8.70 -22.14 -1.44
CA ARG A 10 7.64 -21.23 -1.94
C ARG A 10 6.93 -20.51 -0.80
N LYS A 11 6.58 -21.24 0.26
CA LYS A 11 5.92 -20.65 1.44
C LYS A 11 6.82 -19.65 2.15
N ALA A 12 8.11 -19.92 2.25
CA ALA A 12 9.08 -19.00 2.82
C ALA A 12 9.25 -17.73 1.96
N ALA A 13 9.37 -17.89 0.64
CA ALA A 13 9.47 -16.78 -0.31
C ALA A 13 8.21 -15.89 -0.28
N TRP A 14 7.02 -16.50 -0.20
CA TRP A 14 5.77 -15.76 -0.07
C TRP A 14 5.70 -14.96 1.23
N ARG A 15 6.04 -15.56 2.38
CA ARG A 15 6.08 -14.87 3.68
C ARG A 15 7.08 -13.73 3.72
N PHE A 16 8.25 -13.91 3.13
CA PHE A 16 9.24 -12.85 2.97
C PHE A 16 8.64 -11.69 2.18
N SER A 17 8.01 -12.00 1.05
CA SER A 17 7.45 -11.00 0.14
C SER A 17 6.30 -10.23 0.78
N ASP A 18 5.37 -10.91 1.44
CA ASP A 18 4.27 -10.28 2.19
C ASP A 18 4.81 -9.30 3.24
N SER A 19 5.74 -9.76 4.09
CA SER A 19 6.38 -8.91 5.10
C SER A 19 7.07 -7.69 4.48
N ARG A 20 7.75 -7.88 3.35
CA ARG A 20 8.47 -6.78 2.69
C ARG A 20 7.53 -5.78 2.01
N ILE A 21 6.49 -6.25 1.34
CA ILE A 21 5.46 -5.40 0.75
C ILE A 21 4.77 -4.57 1.84
N GLN A 22 4.41 -5.17 2.97
CA GLN A 22 3.86 -4.44 4.12
C GLN A 22 4.83 -3.38 4.66
N ALA A 23 6.13 -3.68 4.70
CA ALA A 23 7.14 -2.71 5.12
C ALA A 23 7.24 -1.53 4.14
N LEU A 24 7.14 -1.75 2.83
CA LEU A 24 7.10 -0.68 1.83
C LEU A 24 5.83 0.17 1.97
N ALA A 25 4.67 -0.47 2.13
CA ALA A 25 3.41 0.22 2.38
C ALA A 25 3.50 1.13 3.62
N ARG A 26 4.06 0.64 4.74
CA ARG A 26 4.27 1.46 5.95
C ARG A 26 5.17 2.67 5.72
N LYS A 27 6.17 2.58 4.83
CA LYS A 27 7.01 3.74 4.46
C LYS A 27 6.20 4.78 3.69
N VAL A 28 5.34 4.35 2.77
CA VAL A 28 4.43 5.24 2.02
C VAL A 28 3.41 5.89 2.96
N ILE A 29 2.84 5.13 3.90
CA ILE A 29 1.98 5.67 4.98
C ILE A 29 2.72 6.74 5.78
N THR A 30 3.95 6.45 6.20
CA THR A 30 4.77 7.40 6.96
C THR A 30 5.02 8.69 6.17
N ALA A 31 5.21 8.60 4.85
CA ALA A 31 5.35 9.77 3.99
C ALA A 31 4.06 10.59 3.93
N MET A 32 2.91 9.94 3.70
CA MET A 32 1.59 10.62 3.68
C MET A 32 1.23 11.25 5.02
N GLN A 33 1.59 10.62 6.15
CA GLN A 33 1.35 11.16 7.49
C GLN A 33 2.14 12.45 7.77
N ARG A 34 3.22 12.71 7.04
CA ARG A 34 4.02 13.94 7.16
C ARG A 34 3.49 15.08 6.30
N MET A 35 2.56 14.79 5.40
CA MET A 35 1.89 15.80 4.57
C MET A 35 0.62 16.23 5.28
N PRO A 36 0.43 17.55 5.51
CA PRO A 36 -0.84 18.07 6.02
C PRO A 36 -2.01 17.64 5.12
N ALA A 37 -3.20 17.46 5.70
CA ALA A 37 -4.41 17.23 4.92
C ALA A 37 -4.57 18.32 3.86
N SER A 38 -4.95 17.92 2.64
CA SER A 38 -5.14 18.81 1.50
C SER A 38 -6.42 19.64 1.61
N GLY A 39 -7.39 19.20 2.44
CA GLY A 39 -8.71 19.79 2.56
C GLY A 39 -9.67 19.32 1.46
N ILE A 40 -9.36 18.21 0.76
CA ILE A 40 -10.15 17.73 -0.38
C ILE A 40 -11.57 17.30 0.01
N PHE A 41 -11.77 16.94 1.29
CA PHE A 41 -13.08 16.63 1.87
C PHE A 41 -13.73 17.82 2.61
N GLY A 42 -13.18 19.03 2.48
CA GLY A 42 -13.66 20.22 3.19
C GLY A 42 -13.47 20.15 4.71
N ASP A 43 -14.22 20.99 5.43
CA ASP A 43 -14.15 21.13 6.90
C ASP A 43 -15.00 20.09 7.64
N ASP A 44 -15.68 19.19 6.93
CA ASP A 44 -16.54 18.14 7.49
C ASP A 44 -15.75 17.12 8.33
N TYR A 45 -14.43 17.05 8.14
CA TYR A 45 -13.55 16.14 8.85
C TYR A 45 -12.34 16.87 9.43
N ARG A 46 -11.92 16.45 10.62
CA ARG A 46 -10.70 16.94 11.27
C ARG A 46 -9.46 16.16 10.86
N PHE A 47 -9.34 15.86 9.57
CA PHE A 47 -8.18 15.14 9.03
C PHE A 47 -6.92 15.97 9.24
N LYS A 48 -5.84 15.29 9.67
CA LYS A 48 -4.57 15.96 9.98
C LYS A 48 -3.55 15.77 8.87
N SER A 49 -3.71 14.71 8.08
CA SER A 49 -2.75 14.33 7.07
C SER A 49 -3.42 13.78 5.81
N VAL A 50 -2.67 13.78 4.71
CA VAL A 50 -3.06 13.10 3.45
C VAL A 50 -3.38 11.63 3.68
N TRP A 51 -2.72 10.98 4.66
CA TRP A 51 -3.06 9.61 5.01
C TRP A 51 -4.49 9.46 5.54
N ASP A 52 -4.97 10.41 6.34
CA ASP A 52 -6.32 10.34 6.88
C ASP A 52 -7.36 10.54 5.76
N GLU A 53 -7.10 11.46 4.82
CA GLU A 53 -7.92 11.67 3.63
C GLU A 53 -7.92 10.45 2.71
N TYR A 54 -6.75 9.84 2.45
CA TYR A 54 -6.64 8.63 1.66
C TYR A 54 -7.41 7.45 2.28
N CYS A 55 -7.35 7.30 3.61
CA CYS A 55 -8.15 6.29 4.31
C CYS A 55 -9.65 6.50 4.09
N ARG A 56 -10.11 7.76 4.13
CA ARG A 56 -11.52 8.09 3.90
C ARG A 56 -11.94 7.72 2.49
N GLU A 57 -11.15 8.08 1.49
CA GLU A 57 -11.45 7.75 0.09
C GLU A 57 -11.48 6.23 -0.13
N VAL A 58 -10.56 5.48 0.47
CA VAL A 58 -10.55 4.01 0.32
C VAL A 58 -11.75 3.35 1.01
N GLN A 59 -12.24 3.91 2.12
CA GLN A 59 -13.38 3.34 2.88
C GLN A 59 -14.75 3.68 2.28
N GLU A 60 -14.91 4.88 1.70
CA GLU A 60 -16.20 5.40 1.26
C GLU A 60 -16.28 5.64 -0.25
N GLY A 61 -15.14 5.58 -0.94
CA GLY A 61 -15.05 5.66 -2.39
C GLY A 61 -15.33 4.31 -3.07
N PRO A 62 -15.05 4.22 -4.38
CA PRO A 62 -14.30 5.20 -5.16
C PRO A 62 -15.16 6.36 -5.68
N HIS A 63 -14.68 7.59 -5.47
CA HIS A 63 -15.11 8.78 -6.21
C HIS A 63 -14.12 9.01 -7.35
N PRO A 64 -14.53 8.87 -8.63
CA PRO A 64 -13.59 8.89 -9.77
C PRO A 64 -12.68 10.13 -9.85
N MET A 65 -13.16 11.29 -9.39
CA MET A 65 -12.34 12.51 -9.34
C MET A 65 -11.28 12.50 -8.23
N LEU A 66 -11.57 11.87 -7.10
CA LEU A 66 -10.64 11.75 -5.97
C LEU A 66 -9.63 10.64 -6.23
N GLU A 67 -10.05 9.55 -6.86
CA GLU A 67 -9.19 8.45 -7.28
C GLU A 67 -7.99 8.96 -8.10
N ALA A 68 -8.24 9.75 -9.15
CA ALA A 68 -7.17 10.31 -9.98
C ALA A 68 -6.22 11.25 -9.22
N ALA A 69 -6.73 12.01 -8.25
CA ALA A 69 -5.91 12.89 -7.41
C ALA A 69 -5.01 12.09 -6.46
N PHE A 70 -5.54 11.01 -5.87
CA PHE A 70 -4.76 10.12 -5.02
C PHE A 70 -3.78 9.28 -5.83
N ASP A 71 -4.08 8.89 -7.07
CA ASP A 71 -3.11 8.24 -7.96
C ASP A 71 -1.89 9.12 -8.19
N GLN A 72 -2.12 10.38 -8.56
CA GLN A 72 -1.05 11.36 -8.78
C GLN A 72 -0.23 11.66 -7.51
N THR A 73 -0.78 11.42 -6.34
CA THR A 73 -0.11 11.66 -5.05
C THR A 73 0.61 10.40 -4.55
N VAL A 74 -0.05 9.25 -4.58
CA VAL A 74 0.41 7.99 -3.96
C VAL A 74 1.35 7.22 -4.88
N ASP A 75 1.11 7.19 -6.19
CA ASP A 75 1.92 6.39 -7.12
C ASP A 75 3.39 6.84 -7.16
N PRO A 76 3.71 8.16 -7.18
CA PRO A 76 5.10 8.60 -7.08
C PRO A 76 5.77 8.18 -5.77
N MET A 77 5.04 8.11 -4.66
CA MET A 77 5.58 7.67 -3.37
C MET A 77 5.86 6.16 -3.37
N ILE A 78 4.98 5.37 -3.98
CA ILE A 78 5.20 3.92 -4.17
C ILE A 78 6.43 3.71 -5.05
N ALA A 79 6.46 4.35 -6.22
CA ALA A 79 7.58 4.27 -7.16
C ALA A 79 8.91 4.61 -6.47
N TRP A 80 8.94 5.70 -5.69
CA TRP A 80 10.12 6.08 -4.93
C TRP A 80 10.61 5.00 -3.94
N GLN A 81 9.70 4.28 -3.28
CA GLN A 81 10.10 3.18 -2.39
C GLN A 81 10.59 1.95 -3.17
N VAL A 82 9.95 1.64 -4.30
CA VAL A 82 10.30 0.50 -5.16
C VAL A 82 11.65 0.72 -5.85
N ASP A 83 11.96 1.94 -6.28
CA ASP A 83 13.23 2.32 -6.93
C ASP A 83 14.44 2.27 -6.01
N ARG A 84 14.20 2.26 -4.70
CA ARG A 84 15.26 2.17 -3.68
C ARG A 84 15.49 0.75 -3.16
N LEU A 85 14.77 -0.23 -3.68
CA LEU A 85 15.03 -1.63 -3.38
C LEU A 85 16.39 -2.03 -3.95
N GLU A 86 17.14 -2.83 -3.19
CA GLU A 86 18.33 -3.46 -3.74
C GLU A 86 17.94 -4.43 -4.87
N GLN A 87 18.81 -4.57 -5.87
CA GLN A 87 18.51 -5.39 -7.05
C GLN A 87 18.16 -6.84 -6.68
N SER A 88 18.89 -7.43 -5.73
CA SER A 88 18.64 -8.78 -5.22
C SER A 88 17.27 -8.90 -4.55
N GLU A 89 16.90 -7.91 -3.74
CA GLU A 89 15.58 -7.84 -3.10
C GLU A 89 14.46 -7.69 -4.12
N ARG A 90 14.64 -6.82 -5.12
CA ARG A 90 13.68 -6.63 -6.21
C ARG A 90 13.43 -7.95 -6.97
N GLN A 91 14.50 -8.66 -7.34
CA GLN A 91 14.40 -9.95 -8.04
C GLN A 91 13.66 -11.00 -7.21
N LEU A 92 13.96 -11.10 -5.91
CA LEU A 92 13.26 -12.04 -5.03
C LEU A 92 11.75 -11.74 -4.93
N LEU A 93 11.38 -10.46 -4.86
CA LEU A 93 9.98 -10.05 -4.83
C LEU A 93 9.28 -10.34 -6.16
N GLU A 94 9.92 -10.04 -7.29
CA GLU A 94 9.38 -10.34 -8.64
C GLU A 94 9.14 -11.85 -8.82
N MET A 95 10.10 -12.68 -8.41
CA MET A 95 9.96 -14.15 -8.47
C MET A 95 8.80 -14.64 -7.61
N ALA A 96 8.71 -14.17 -6.36
CA ALA A 96 7.66 -14.58 -5.45
C ALA A 96 6.26 -14.14 -5.90
N LEU A 97 6.13 -12.94 -6.48
CA LEU A 97 4.87 -12.44 -7.02
C LEU A 97 4.46 -13.19 -8.30
N ALA A 98 5.42 -13.51 -9.17
CA ALA A 98 5.17 -14.29 -10.39
C ALA A 98 4.67 -15.72 -10.08
N GLU A 99 5.21 -16.35 -9.03
CA GLU A 99 4.84 -17.72 -8.63
C GLU A 99 3.57 -17.80 -7.78
N GLY A 100 3.35 -16.85 -6.86
CA GLY A 100 2.29 -16.93 -5.86
C GLY A 100 1.08 -16.04 -6.11
N ALA A 101 1.19 -15.06 -7.00
CA ALA A 101 0.31 -13.88 -6.92
C ALA A 101 -0.03 -13.27 -8.29
N LYS A 102 -0.53 -14.06 -9.26
CA LYS A 102 -1.15 -13.52 -10.48
C LYS A 102 -2.16 -12.41 -10.20
N GLU A 103 -2.80 -12.45 -9.04
CA GLU A 103 -3.75 -11.44 -8.58
C GLU A 103 -3.10 -10.13 -8.12
N TRP A 104 -1.83 -10.12 -7.68
CA TRP A 104 -1.21 -8.94 -7.05
C TRP A 104 -0.50 -8.01 -8.02
N GLY A 105 -0.21 -8.46 -9.24
CA GLY A 105 0.50 -7.65 -10.25
C GLY A 105 1.98 -7.49 -9.94
N ASP A 106 2.57 -6.36 -10.35
CA ASP A 106 3.96 -6.03 -10.03
C ASP A 106 4.14 -5.57 -8.57
N ILE A 107 5.38 -5.26 -8.17
CA ILE A 107 5.70 -4.81 -6.80
C ILE A 107 4.90 -3.56 -6.44
N ALA A 108 4.74 -2.60 -7.35
CA ALA A 108 4.03 -1.35 -7.07
C ALA A 108 2.54 -1.61 -6.81
N MET A 109 1.92 -2.46 -7.62
CA MET A 109 0.54 -2.91 -7.44
C MET A 109 0.37 -3.68 -6.12
N ALA A 110 1.32 -4.55 -5.76
CA ALA A 110 1.30 -5.26 -4.49
C ALA A 110 1.38 -4.30 -3.29
N VAL A 111 2.22 -3.26 -3.37
CA VAL A 111 2.30 -2.18 -2.36
C VAL A 111 0.99 -1.39 -2.31
N ARG A 112 0.40 -1.03 -3.46
CA ARG A 112 -0.89 -0.33 -3.55
C ARG A 112 -2.01 -1.12 -2.86
N LYS A 113 -2.09 -2.43 -3.11
CA LYS A 113 -3.07 -3.32 -2.47
C LYS A 113 -2.86 -3.43 -0.96
N SER A 114 -1.60 -3.55 -0.53
CA SER A 114 -1.28 -3.55 0.90
C SER A 114 -1.67 -2.23 1.57
N LEU A 115 -1.43 -1.09 0.92
CA LEU A 115 -1.87 0.23 1.38
C LEU A 115 -3.39 0.32 1.51
N GLN A 116 -4.13 -0.15 0.51
CA GLN A 116 -5.60 -0.16 0.52
C GLN A 116 -6.14 -1.04 1.66
N GLY A 117 -5.57 -2.23 1.87
CA GLY A 117 -5.95 -3.10 2.98
C GLY A 117 -5.76 -2.42 4.34
N ILE A 118 -4.60 -1.78 4.56
CA ILE A 118 -4.33 -1.04 5.80
C ILE A 118 -5.27 0.18 5.95
N ALA A 119 -5.60 0.84 4.85
CA ALA A 119 -6.51 2.00 4.82
C ALA A 119 -7.96 1.60 5.17
N ILE A 120 -8.44 0.48 4.65
CA ILE A 120 -9.78 -0.07 4.98
C ILE A 120 -9.95 -0.31 6.48
N ASP A 121 -8.91 -0.82 7.14
CA ASP A 121 -8.95 -1.17 8.57
C ASP A 121 -8.72 0.05 9.49
N ARG A 122 -8.51 1.24 8.94
CA ARG A 122 -8.18 2.43 9.73
C ARG A 122 -9.42 2.96 10.45
N ASP A 123 -9.37 3.00 11.79
CA ASP A 123 -10.38 3.72 12.56
C ASP A 123 -10.30 5.24 12.35
N LEU A 124 -11.30 5.79 11.65
CA LEU A 124 -11.48 7.21 11.38
C LEU A 124 -12.53 7.89 12.28
N SER A 125 -13.18 7.16 13.19
CA SER A 125 -14.27 7.70 14.02
C SER A 125 -13.88 8.94 14.81
N LYS A 126 -12.62 9.01 15.26
CA LYS A 126 -12.03 10.16 15.97
C LYS A 126 -11.90 11.44 15.15
N PHE A 127 -12.08 11.39 13.84
CA PHE A 127 -11.98 12.54 12.93
C PHE A 127 -13.33 13.03 12.43
N ALA A 128 -14.41 12.30 12.70
CA ALA A 128 -15.76 12.73 12.36
C ALA A 128 -16.15 13.95 13.20
N THR A 129 -16.72 14.95 12.53
CA THR A 129 -17.27 16.13 13.18
C THR A 129 -18.78 15.89 13.32
N TYR A 130 -19.28 15.84 14.56
CA TYR A 130 -20.71 15.73 14.87
C TYR A 130 -21.42 17.07 14.69
#